data_AF-A0A352B5I6-F1
#
_entry.id   AF-A0A352B5I6-F1
#
_cell.length_a   1.000
_cell.length_b   1.000
_cell.length_c   1.000
_cell.angle_alpha   90.00
_cell.angle_beta   90.00
_cell.angle_gamma   90.00
#
_symmetry.space_group_name_H-M   'P 1'
#
loop_
_entity.id
_entity.type
_entity.pdbx_description
1 polymer ?
#
loop_
_entity_poly.entity_id
_entity_poly.type
_entity_poly.pdbx_seq_one_letter_code
_entity_poly.pdbx_strand_id
1 'polypeptide(L)'
;MTRLLVLVMALLLAARSTAAAGGCPGCHRGAPPGSAAVIAVERWQGSVHAGARVTCDRCHGGHPEATTREGAHAGMVSPSDPASPVHSTHVPETCGRCHDPQYQEFIRSRHYRVLQGAAPGEAPTCVTCHGAMHTEVLTPETVAAACARCHNTRDGVSPRIPQEAHATLDLIFYAKTTLEWSRDAVVHARALGREVGEAEQAMVTAEAAFHAAEAKWHSFRFDEILATVERAYAGAKAAKRAVDDAVIRGALEGR
;
A
#
# COMPACT_ATOMS: atom_id res chain seq x y z
N MET A 1 4.78 -77.89 23.29
CA MET A 1 3.86 -76.93 23.93
C MET A 1 4.62 -75.61 24.04
N THR A 2 4.63 -74.80 22.98
CA THR A 2 3.87 -73.53 22.89
C THR A 2 4.19 -72.63 24.11
N ARG A 3 4.82 -71.46 23.98
CA ARG A 3 4.36 -70.32 23.17
C ARG A 3 5.51 -69.31 22.91
N LEU A 4 5.50 -68.83 21.67
CA LEU A 4 6.24 -67.72 21.11
C LEU A 4 5.81 -66.41 21.79
N LEU A 5 6.73 -65.67 22.43
CA LEU A 5 6.48 -64.33 22.97
C LEU A 5 6.80 -63.31 21.88
N VAL A 6 5.72 -62.74 21.32
CA VAL A 6 5.70 -61.69 20.31
C VAL A 6 6.22 -60.39 20.92
N LEU A 7 7.33 -59.87 20.40
CA LEU A 7 7.79 -58.50 20.63
C LEU A 7 6.84 -57.53 19.93
N VAL A 8 5.91 -56.95 20.70
CA VAL A 8 5.16 -55.76 20.27
C VAL A 8 6.06 -54.55 20.51
N MET A 9 6.83 -54.15 19.49
CA MET A 9 7.39 -52.80 19.47
C MET A 9 6.23 -51.82 19.30
N ALA A 10 5.81 -51.22 20.42
CA ALA A 10 4.97 -50.04 20.40
C ALA A 10 5.78 -48.91 19.77
N LEU A 11 5.54 -48.65 18.47
CA LEU A 11 5.87 -47.38 17.86
C LEU A 11 5.04 -46.30 18.57
N LEU A 12 5.64 -45.67 19.58
CA LEU A 12 5.21 -44.37 20.04
C LEU A 12 5.45 -43.40 18.88
N LEU A 13 4.44 -43.24 18.01
CA LEU A 13 4.28 -42.00 17.25
C LEU A 13 4.10 -40.90 18.28
N ALA A 14 5.20 -40.33 18.73
CA ALA A 14 5.17 -38.98 19.29
C ALA A 14 4.56 -38.12 18.18
N ALA A 15 3.32 -37.70 18.38
CA ALA A 15 2.73 -36.60 17.64
C ALA A 15 3.64 -35.41 17.89
N ARG A 16 4.64 -35.24 17.02
CA ARG A 16 5.35 -33.97 16.90
C ARG A 16 4.26 -32.98 16.56
N SER A 17 3.83 -32.24 17.57
CA SER A 17 3.09 -31.00 17.37
C SER A 17 3.95 -30.22 16.39
N THR A 18 3.49 -30.14 15.15
CA THR A 18 4.09 -29.27 14.17
C THR A 18 3.93 -27.88 14.76
N ALA A 19 5.02 -27.33 15.30
CA ALA A 19 5.12 -25.89 15.53
C ALA A 19 4.57 -25.25 14.26
N ALA A 20 3.48 -24.48 14.39
CA ALA A 20 2.63 -24.13 13.27
C ALA A 20 3.47 -23.54 12.15
N ALA A 21 3.69 -24.33 11.09
CA ALA A 21 4.40 -23.88 9.92
C ALA A 21 3.60 -22.70 9.35
N GLY A 22 4.12 -21.47 9.52
CA GLY A 22 3.46 -20.26 9.04
C GLY A 22 3.28 -19.11 10.02
N GLY A 23 3.92 -19.11 11.20
CA GLY A 23 3.92 -17.96 12.13
C GLY A 23 2.52 -17.57 12.61
N CYS A 24 2.27 -16.27 12.83
CA CYS A 24 0.98 -15.79 13.34
C CYS A 24 -0.21 -16.26 12.47
N PRO A 25 -0.18 -16.13 11.12
CA PRO A 25 -1.27 -16.64 10.27
C PRO A 25 -1.46 -18.16 10.35
N GLY A 26 -0.39 -18.92 10.56
CA GLY A 26 -0.44 -20.38 10.71
C GLY A 26 -1.26 -20.80 11.93
N CYS A 27 -0.94 -20.25 13.10
CA CYS A 27 -1.70 -20.51 14.34
C CYS A 27 -3.13 -19.96 14.27
N HIS A 28 -3.30 -18.71 13.81
CA HIS A 28 -4.59 -18.02 13.86
C HIS A 28 -5.60 -18.51 12.82
N ARG A 29 -5.18 -19.21 11.76
CA ARG A 29 -6.11 -19.90 10.84
C ARG A 29 -6.84 -21.06 11.52
N GLY A 30 -6.22 -21.69 12.53
CA GLY A 30 -6.81 -22.77 13.32
C GLY A 30 -7.57 -22.32 14.56
N ALA A 31 -7.68 -21.01 14.79
CA ALA A 31 -8.45 -20.46 15.91
C ALA A 31 -9.97 -20.66 15.70
N PRO A 32 -10.80 -20.51 16.75
CA PRO A 32 -12.25 -20.71 16.63
C PRO A 32 -12.86 -19.90 15.46
N PRO A 33 -13.73 -20.51 14.63
CA PRO A 33 -14.39 -19.82 13.53
C PRO A 33 -15.09 -18.54 13.98
N GLY A 34 -14.98 -17.47 13.19
CA GLY A 34 -15.57 -16.17 13.50
C GLY A 34 -14.81 -15.36 14.56
N SER A 35 -13.71 -15.87 15.12
CA SER A 35 -12.85 -15.06 15.99
C SER A 35 -12.19 -13.92 15.20
N ALA A 36 -11.89 -12.81 15.87
CA ALA A 36 -11.21 -11.66 15.26
C ALA A 36 -9.87 -12.06 14.60
N ALA A 37 -9.19 -13.06 15.17
CA ALA A 37 -7.96 -13.60 14.63
C ALA A 37 -8.15 -14.30 13.27
N VAL A 38 -9.17 -15.16 13.15
CA VAL A 38 -9.48 -15.83 11.87
C VAL A 38 -9.89 -14.80 10.81
N ILE A 39 -10.78 -13.87 11.18
CA ILE A 39 -11.23 -12.81 10.27
C ILE A 39 -10.05 -11.94 9.80
N ALA A 40 -9.11 -11.62 10.69
CA ALA A 40 -7.90 -10.89 10.35
C ALA A 40 -7.02 -11.68 9.38
N VAL A 41 -6.81 -12.98 9.63
CA VAL A 41 -6.05 -13.84 8.72
C VAL A 41 -6.72 -13.93 7.34
N GLU A 42 -8.04 -14.08 7.28
CA GLU A 42 -8.79 -14.13 6.02
C GLU A 42 -8.66 -12.83 5.22
N ARG A 43 -8.81 -11.67 5.88
CA ARG A 43 -8.65 -10.36 5.23
C ARG A 43 -7.22 -10.12 4.76
N TRP A 44 -6.25 -10.49 5.58
CA TRP A 44 -4.84 -10.39 5.21
C TRP A 44 -4.51 -11.33 4.06
N GLN A 45 -5.07 -12.54 4.04
CA GLN A 45 -4.83 -13.56 3.02
C GLN A 45 -5.39 -13.12 1.67
N GLY A 46 -4.51 -12.61 0.80
CA GLY A 46 -4.86 -12.01 -0.50
C GLY A 46 -4.57 -10.53 -0.60
N SER A 47 -4.16 -9.89 0.50
CA SER A 47 -3.74 -8.49 0.52
C SER A 47 -2.38 -8.30 -0.17
N VAL A 48 -2.10 -7.07 -0.58
CA VAL A 48 -0.77 -6.68 -1.08
C VAL A 48 0.33 -6.92 -0.04
N HIS A 49 0.00 -6.79 1.25
CA HIS A 49 0.92 -7.10 2.35
C HIS A 49 1.23 -8.59 2.45
N ALA A 50 0.23 -9.47 2.29
CA ALA A 50 0.48 -10.91 2.22
C ALA A 50 1.34 -11.28 1.00
N GLY A 51 1.07 -10.68 -0.16
CA GLY A 51 1.90 -10.84 -1.36
C GLY A 51 3.36 -10.41 -1.15
N ALA A 52 3.56 -9.33 -0.40
CA ALA A 52 4.88 -8.83 0.00
C ALA A 52 5.51 -9.54 1.21
N ARG A 53 4.87 -10.59 1.75
CA ARG A 53 5.32 -11.34 2.95
C ARG A 53 5.43 -10.49 4.22
N VAL A 54 4.64 -9.41 4.32
CA VAL A 54 4.47 -8.63 5.55
C VAL A 54 3.50 -9.37 6.46
N THR A 55 4.01 -9.93 7.54
CA THR A 55 3.25 -10.71 8.54
C THR A 55 2.70 -9.83 9.66
N CYS A 56 1.78 -10.39 10.47
CA CYS A 56 1.02 -9.65 11.49
C CYS A 56 1.91 -8.91 12.50
N ASP A 57 3.04 -9.51 12.87
CA ASP A 57 4.01 -8.98 13.83
C ASP A 57 4.66 -7.66 13.39
N ARG A 58 4.77 -7.43 12.08
CA ARG A 58 5.36 -6.19 11.53
C ARG A 58 4.57 -4.94 11.92
N CYS A 59 3.28 -5.10 12.18
CA CYS A 59 2.40 -4.02 12.66
C CYS A 59 2.02 -4.21 14.13
N HIS A 60 1.61 -5.42 14.53
CA HIS A 60 1.05 -5.66 15.86
C HIS A 60 2.09 -6.06 16.92
N GLY A 61 3.32 -6.38 16.53
CA GLY A 61 4.35 -6.93 17.41
C GLY A 61 4.15 -8.42 17.74
N GLY A 62 4.74 -8.87 18.83
CA GLY A 62 4.75 -10.28 19.24
C GLY A 62 5.92 -11.06 18.63
N HIS A 63 5.90 -12.37 18.88
CA HIS A 63 7.02 -13.27 18.63
C HIS A 63 6.58 -14.43 17.72
N PRO A 64 6.62 -14.29 16.39
CA PRO A 64 6.15 -15.32 15.46
C PRO A 64 6.90 -16.65 15.54
N GLU A 65 8.10 -16.66 16.14
CA GLU A 65 8.94 -17.82 16.39
C GLU A 65 8.51 -18.65 17.61
N ALA A 66 7.75 -18.07 18.53
CA ALA A 66 7.32 -18.75 19.74
C ALA A 66 6.24 -19.80 19.44
N THR A 67 6.31 -20.94 20.13
CA THR A 67 5.40 -22.08 19.93
C THR A 67 4.21 -22.10 20.88
N THR A 68 4.22 -21.25 21.92
CA THR A 68 3.12 -21.09 22.86
C THR A 68 2.36 -19.81 22.57
N ARG A 69 1.07 -19.78 22.93
CA ARG A 69 0.25 -18.58 22.81
C ARG A 69 0.84 -17.44 23.62
N GLU A 70 1.21 -17.73 24.86
CA GLU A 70 1.75 -16.75 25.81
C GLU A 70 3.06 -16.18 25.31
N GLY A 71 3.95 -17.01 24.75
CA GLY A 71 5.21 -16.56 24.15
C GLY A 71 4.98 -15.73 22.90
N ALA A 72 4.11 -16.17 21.99
CA ALA A 72 3.84 -15.48 20.74
C ALA A 72 3.15 -14.12 20.93
N HIS A 73 2.32 -14.00 21.96
CA HIS A 73 1.61 -12.76 22.32
C HIS A 73 2.32 -11.93 23.39
N ALA A 74 3.50 -12.34 23.86
CA ALA A 74 4.25 -11.58 24.86
C ALA A 74 4.53 -10.15 24.34
N GLY A 75 4.20 -9.15 25.16
CA GLY A 75 4.36 -7.73 24.81
C GLY A 75 3.33 -7.16 23.84
N MET A 76 2.40 -7.98 23.31
CA MET A 76 1.29 -7.46 22.51
C MET A 76 0.23 -6.81 23.41
N VAL A 77 -0.25 -5.64 23.00
CA VAL A 77 -1.31 -4.90 23.68
C VAL A 77 -2.48 -4.61 22.74
N SER A 78 -3.66 -4.38 23.32
CA SER A 78 -4.88 -4.05 22.57
C SER A 78 -4.66 -2.84 21.66
N PRO A 79 -5.26 -2.76 20.46
CA PRO A 79 -5.23 -1.55 19.63
C PRO A 79 -5.80 -0.29 20.30
N SER A 80 -6.63 -0.45 21.34
CA SER A 80 -7.14 0.66 22.16
C SER A 80 -6.14 1.15 23.21
N ASP A 81 -5.08 0.40 23.47
CA ASP A 81 -4.03 0.78 24.39
C ASP A 81 -3.14 1.83 23.72
N PRO A 82 -2.87 3.00 24.35
CA PRO A 82 -1.97 4.00 23.83
C PRO A 82 -0.56 3.47 23.53
N ALA A 83 -0.09 2.43 24.21
CA ALA A 83 1.21 1.80 23.94
C ALA A 83 1.21 0.90 22.68
N SER A 84 0.05 0.64 22.08
CA SER A 84 -0.05 -0.22 20.90
C SER A 84 0.60 0.44 19.69
N PRO A 85 1.41 -0.29 18.89
CA PRO A 85 1.91 0.23 17.62
C PRO A 85 0.78 0.49 16.61
N VAL A 86 -0.36 -0.17 16.77
CA VAL A 86 -1.56 0.03 15.95
C VAL A 86 -2.61 0.91 16.63
N HIS A 87 -2.24 1.61 17.71
CA HIS A 87 -3.08 2.67 18.26
C HIS A 87 -3.30 3.75 17.21
N SER A 88 -4.48 4.36 17.17
CA SER A 88 -4.87 5.33 16.13
C SER A 88 -3.82 6.43 15.87
N THR A 89 -3.21 6.97 16.92
CA THR A 89 -2.15 7.99 16.85
C THR A 89 -0.80 7.47 16.34
N HIS A 90 -0.55 6.16 16.45
CA HIS A 90 0.67 5.48 16.00
C HIS A 90 0.53 4.82 14.63
N VAL A 91 -0.68 4.64 14.11
CA VAL A 91 -0.91 4.05 12.77
C VAL A 91 -0.06 4.73 11.69
N PRO A 92 0.02 6.07 11.58
CA PRO A 92 0.86 6.71 10.58
C PRO A 92 2.34 6.29 10.66
N GLU A 93 2.89 6.26 11.87
CA GLU A 93 4.28 5.86 12.10
C GLU A 93 4.50 4.38 11.77
N THR A 94 3.60 3.50 12.20
CA THR A 94 3.66 2.06 11.88
C THR A 94 3.64 1.81 10.38
N CYS A 95 2.80 2.51 9.62
CA CYS A 95 2.81 2.46 8.16
C CYS A 95 4.11 3.05 7.57
N GLY A 96 4.60 4.15 8.14
CA GLY A 96 5.79 4.88 7.71
C GLY A 96 7.10 4.10 7.80
N ARG A 97 7.16 3.03 8.60
CA ARG A 97 8.31 2.11 8.65
C ARG A 97 8.66 1.51 7.28
N CYS A 98 7.68 1.39 6.39
CA CYS A 98 7.88 0.92 5.01
C CYS A 98 7.39 1.94 3.97
N HIS A 99 6.35 2.72 4.28
CA HIS A 99 5.78 3.76 3.41
C HIS A 99 6.23 5.15 3.84
N ASP A 100 7.55 5.33 4.00
CA ASP A 100 8.13 6.58 4.52
C ASP A 100 7.75 7.82 3.68
N PRO A 101 7.86 7.82 2.33
CA PRO A 101 7.50 9.01 1.55
C PRO A 101 6.05 9.47 1.78
N GLN A 102 5.12 8.53 1.90
CA GLN A 102 3.71 8.81 2.17
C GLN A 102 3.52 9.32 3.61
N TYR A 103 4.22 8.71 4.57
CA TYR A 103 4.22 9.14 5.97
C TYR A 103 4.72 10.59 6.10
N GLN A 104 5.84 10.93 5.46
CA GLN A 104 6.42 12.28 5.50
C GLN A 104 5.46 13.35 4.97
N GLU A 105 4.64 13.02 3.96
CA GLU A 105 3.61 13.94 3.45
C GLU A 105 2.36 13.95 4.36
N PHE A 106 1.97 12.80 4.91
CA PHE A 106 0.82 12.70 5.82
C PHE A 106 1.02 13.50 7.11
N ILE A 107 2.20 13.46 7.73
CA ILE A 107 2.45 14.20 8.99
C ILE A 107 2.40 15.73 8.82
N ARG A 108 2.50 16.22 7.58
CA ARG A 108 2.33 17.65 7.26
C ARG A 108 0.87 18.05 7.09
N SER A 109 -0.04 17.07 7.01
CA SER A 109 -1.45 17.31 6.74
C SER A 109 -2.21 17.88 7.93
N ARG A 110 -3.36 18.51 7.65
CA ARG A 110 -4.32 18.90 8.69
C ARG A 110 -4.90 17.69 9.41
N HIS A 111 -5.07 16.56 8.71
CA HIS A 111 -5.56 15.31 9.31
C HIS A 111 -4.64 14.82 10.42
N TYR A 112 -3.33 14.79 10.19
CA TYR A 112 -2.36 14.38 11.22
C TYR A 112 -2.38 15.33 12.41
N ARG A 113 -2.47 16.65 12.20
CA ARG A 113 -2.58 17.62 13.29
C ARG A 113 -3.79 17.37 14.18
N VAL A 114 -4.94 17.07 13.58
CA VAL A 114 -6.17 16.74 14.33
C VAL A 114 -6.01 15.40 15.06
N LEU A 115 -5.40 14.41 14.41
CA LEU A 115 -5.15 13.08 14.99
C LEU A 115 -4.37 13.13 16.30
N GLN A 116 -3.40 14.03 16.46
CA GLN A 116 -2.57 14.13 17.67
C GLN A 116 -3.36 14.46 18.95
N GLY A 117 -4.57 15.02 18.83
CA GLY A 117 -5.43 15.34 19.97
C GLY A 117 -6.79 14.64 19.95
N ALA A 118 -7.00 13.71 19.01
CA ALA A 118 -8.29 13.06 18.78
C ALA A 118 -8.39 11.73 19.53
N ALA A 119 -9.59 11.38 19.99
CA ALA A 119 -9.84 10.02 20.47
C ALA A 119 -9.82 9.01 19.30
N PRO A 120 -9.65 7.71 19.57
CA PRO A 120 -9.67 6.69 18.52
C PRO A 120 -10.93 6.78 17.65
N GLY A 121 -10.74 6.99 16.34
CA GLY A 121 -11.82 7.08 15.35
C GLY A 121 -12.35 8.49 15.07
N GLU A 122 -11.92 9.50 15.82
CA GLU A 122 -12.34 10.90 15.61
C GLU A 122 -11.54 11.64 14.53
N ALA A 123 -10.38 11.09 14.14
CA ALA A 123 -9.55 11.62 13.06
C ALA A 123 -9.13 10.50 12.09
N PRO A 124 -9.00 10.81 10.78
CA PRO A 124 -8.60 9.82 9.81
C PRO A 124 -7.13 9.42 9.98
N THR A 125 -6.85 8.14 9.76
CA THR A 125 -5.51 7.54 9.67
C THR A 125 -5.34 6.88 8.31
N CYS A 126 -4.19 6.25 8.05
CA CYS A 126 -3.94 5.50 6.82
C CYS A 126 -5.05 4.48 6.54
N VAL A 127 -5.48 3.75 7.59
CA VAL A 127 -6.47 2.68 7.47
C VAL A 127 -7.91 3.18 7.31
N THR A 128 -8.16 4.47 7.52
CA THR A 128 -9.47 5.08 7.27
C THR A 128 -9.82 5.07 5.78
N CYS A 129 -8.84 5.28 4.91
CA CYS A 129 -9.03 5.23 3.46
C CYS A 129 -8.57 3.91 2.87
N HIS A 130 -7.39 3.41 3.28
CA HIS A 130 -6.79 2.21 2.72
C HIS A 130 -7.26 0.90 3.37
N GLY A 131 -7.94 0.93 4.51
CA GLY A 131 -8.17 -0.27 5.32
C GLY A 131 -6.88 -0.79 5.99
N ALA A 132 -7.03 -1.70 6.96
CA ALA A 132 -5.88 -2.21 7.74
C ALA A 132 -5.13 -3.37 7.05
N MET A 133 -5.82 -4.14 6.21
CA MET A 133 -5.34 -5.39 5.60
C MET A 133 -5.88 -5.53 4.18
N HIS A 134 -5.97 -4.42 3.44
CA HIS A 134 -6.84 -4.34 2.28
C HIS A 134 -6.29 -5.08 1.05
N THR A 135 -7.23 -5.65 0.31
CA THR A 135 -7.02 -6.50 -0.86
C THR A 135 -7.28 -5.76 -2.18
N GLU A 136 -7.78 -4.52 -2.11
CA GLU A 136 -8.22 -3.78 -3.28
C GLU A 136 -7.37 -2.52 -3.48
N VAL A 137 -7.25 -2.13 -4.75
CA VAL A 137 -6.67 -0.86 -5.15
C VAL A 137 -7.76 0.20 -5.03
N LEU A 138 -7.50 1.27 -4.28
CA LEU A 138 -8.44 2.37 -4.14
C LEU A 138 -8.68 3.05 -5.49
N THR A 139 -9.93 3.40 -5.77
CA THR A 139 -10.35 4.15 -6.96
C THR A 139 -10.67 5.59 -6.57
N PRO A 140 -10.72 6.54 -7.52
CA PRO A 140 -11.17 7.90 -7.25
C PRO A 140 -12.52 7.96 -6.51
N GLU A 141 -13.45 7.07 -6.86
CA GLU A 141 -14.77 6.96 -6.24
C GLU A 141 -14.69 6.48 -4.80
N THR A 142 -13.92 5.42 -4.53
CA THR A 142 -13.84 4.87 -3.16
C THR A 142 -13.13 5.84 -2.22
N VAL A 143 -12.13 6.58 -2.71
CA VAL A 143 -11.47 7.63 -1.93
C VAL A 143 -12.39 8.81 -1.68
N ALA A 144 -13.10 9.30 -2.70
CA ALA A 144 -14.05 10.40 -2.54
C ALA A 144 -15.17 10.03 -1.55
N ALA A 145 -15.68 8.80 -1.63
CA ALA A 145 -16.65 8.28 -0.66
C ALA A 145 -16.09 8.23 0.76
N ALA A 146 -14.81 7.87 0.92
CA ALA A 146 -14.14 7.91 2.22
C ALA A 146 -14.03 9.33 2.78
N CYS A 147 -13.69 10.31 1.95
CA CYS A 147 -13.67 11.72 2.32
C CYS A 147 -15.06 12.20 2.76
N ALA A 148 -16.12 11.84 2.02
CA ALA A 148 -17.49 12.30 2.25
C ALA A 148 -18.07 11.88 3.62
N ARG A 149 -17.50 10.86 4.28
CA ARG A 149 -17.92 10.46 5.64
C ARG A 149 -17.73 11.57 6.66
N CYS A 150 -16.73 12.43 6.46
CA CYS A 150 -16.46 13.59 7.32
C CYS A 150 -16.64 14.90 6.57
N HIS A 151 -16.23 14.96 5.30
CA HIS A 151 -16.32 16.14 4.46
C HIS A 151 -17.68 16.23 3.77
N ASN A 152 -18.65 16.83 4.46
CA ASN A 152 -20.02 16.92 3.99
C ASN A 152 -20.71 18.17 4.55
N THR A 153 -21.89 18.47 4.00
CA THR A 153 -22.70 19.62 4.41
C THR A 153 -23.33 19.45 5.80
N ARG A 154 -23.64 18.21 6.21
CA ARG A 154 -24.23 17.90 7.53
C ARG A 154 -23.32 18.35 8.67
N ASP A 155 -22.03 18.03 8.56
CA ASP A 155 -21.02 18.30 9.59
C ASP A 155 -20.30 19.64 9.35
N GLY A 156 -20.58 20.33 8.23
CA GLY A 156 -20.00 21.62 7.88
C GLY A 156 -18.49 21.60 7.54
N VAL A 157 -17.91 20.41 7.41
CA VAL A 157 -16.46 20.24 7.21
C VAL A 157 -16.14 20.26 5.72
N SER A 158 -15.71 21.40 5.19
CA SER A 158 -15.24 21.59 3.79
C SER A 158 -15.90 20.66 2.75
N PRO A 159 -17.19 20.85 2.41
CA PRO A 159 -17.97 19.86 1.66
C PRO A 159 -17.52 19.61 0.21
N ARG A 160 -16.62 20.43 -0.33
CA ARG A 160 -16.08 20.32 -1.70
C ARG A 160 -14.91 19.33 -1.83
N ILE A 161 -14.30 18.98 -0.70
CA ILE A 161 -13.09 18.13 -0.67
C ILE A 161 -13.28 16.78 -1.35
N PRO A 162 -14.42 16.06 -1.23
CA PRO A 162 -14.61 14.80 -1.95
C PRO A 162 -14.54 14.95 -3.47
N GLN A 163 -15.13 16.02 -4.02
CA GLN A 163 -15.10 16.27 -5.47
C GLN A 163 -13.71 16.71 -5.94
N GLU A 164 -13.03 17.58 -5.18
CA GLU A 164 -11.66 18.00 -5.47
C GLU A 164 -10.67 16.83 -5.42
N ALA A 165 -10.84 15.93 -4.44
CA ALA A 165 -10.07 14.71 -4.31
C ALA A 165 -10.26 13.79 -5.52
N HIS A 166 -11.51 13.56 -5.93
CA HIS A 166 -11.84 12.76 -7.10
C HIS A 166 -11.16 13.31 -8.37
N ALA A 167 -11.36 14.60 -8.66
CA ALA A 167 -10.79 15.24 -9.84
C ALA A 167 -9.25 15.22 -9.84
N THR A 168 -8.63 15.39 -8.66
CA THR A 168 -7.17 15.29 -8.53
C THR A 168 -6.68 13.87 -8.81
N LEU A 169 -7.37 12.85 -8.31
CA LEU A 169 -7.02 11.45 -8.58
C LEU A 169 -7.18 11.12 -10.06
N ASP A 170 -8.23 11.58 -10.74
CA ASP A 170 -8.39 11.41 -12.19
C ASP A 170 -7.21 11.99 -12.97
N LEU A 171 -6.73 13.17 -12.57
CA LEU A 171 -5.55 13.79 -13.19
C LEU A 171 -4.27 12.99 -12.92
N ILE A 172 -4.12 12.42 -11.71
CA ILE A 172 -3.01 11.50 -11.41
C ILE A 172 -3.10 10.26 -12.31
N PHE A 173 -4.27 9.64 -12.45
CA PHE A 173 -4.47 8.49 -13.34
C PHE A 173 -4.18 8.84 -14.80
N TYR A 174 -4.60 10.01 -15.26
CA TYR A 174 -4.33 10.49 -16.61
C TYR A 174 -2.83 10.75 -16.86
N ALA A 175 -2.11 11.32 -15.88
CA ALA A 175 -0.67 11.48 -15.96
C ALA A 175 0.04 10.11 -16.01
N LYS A 176 -0.42 9.14 -15.21
CA LYS A 176 0.10 7.76 -15.19
C LYS A 176 -0.03 7.08 -16.55
N THR A 177 -1.21 7.10 -17.15
CA THR A 177 -1.44 6.47 -18.46
C THR A 177 -0.63 7.16 -19.56
N THR A 178 -0.45 8.48 -19.47
CA THR A 178 0.42 9.22 -20.39
C THR A 178 1.89 8.81 -20.24
N LEU A 179 2.37 8.60 -19.02
CA LEU A 179 3.72 8.09 -18.75
C LEU A 179 3.92 6.70 -19.34
N GLU A 180 2.99 5.78 -19.10
CA GLU A 180 3.04 4.41 -19.62
C GLU A 180 3.08 4.41 -21.16
N TRP A 181 2.20 5.17 -21.81
CA TRP A 181 2.20 5.28 -23.26
C TRP A 181 3.48 5.91 -23.82
N SER A 182 4.01 6.92 -23.15
CA SER A 182 5.26 7.59 -23.56
C SER A 182 6.45 6.66 -23.40
N ARG A 183 6.50 5.86 -22.32
CA ARG A 183 7.51 4.83 -22.10
C ARG A 183 7.48 3.77 -23.20
N ASP A 184 6.30 3.26 -23.54
CA ASP A 184 6.14 2.26 -24.60
C ASP A 184 6.62 2.79 -25.96
N ALA A 185 6.33 4.07 -26.25
CA ALA A 185 6.81 4.72 -27.47
C ALA A 185 8.34 4.83 -27.51
N VAL A 186 8.98 5.20 -26.39
CA VAL A 186 10.45 5.24 -26.28
C VAL A 186 11.06 3.86 -26.49
N VAL A 187 10.52 2.83 -25.84
CA VAL A 187 10.97 1.44 -25.97
C VAL A 187 10.84 0.97 -27.42
N HIS A 188 9.71 1.26 -28.08
CA HIS A 188 9.49 0.88 -29.46
C HIS A 188 10.43 1.60 -30.42
N ALA A 189 10.63 2.91 -30.28
CA ALA A 189 11.54 3.69 -31.12
C ALA A 189 12.99 3.21 -30.99
N ARG A 190 13.42 2.87 -29.77
CA ARG A 190 14.72 2.25 -29.52
C ARG A 190 14.86 0.91 -30.24
N ALA A 191 13.83 0.07 -30.22
CA ALA A 191 13.84 -1.22 -30.93
C ALA A 191 13.93 -1.07 -32.46
N LEU A 192 13.48 0.07 -33.01
CA LEU A 192 13.63 0.44 -34.41
C LEU A 192 15.00 1.09 -34.74
N GLY A 193 15.91 1.16 -33.77
CA GLY A 193 17.23 1.80 -33.94
C GLY A 193 17.17 3.32 -34.07
N ARG A 194 16.13 3.98 -33.52
CA ARG A 194 16.03 5.44 -33.49
C ARG A 194 16.82 6.02 -32.31
N GLU A 195 17.36 7.21 -32.50
CA GLU A 195 17.97 8.00 -31.42
C GLU A 195 16.88 8.47 -30.44
N VAL A 196 17.00 8.03 -29.18
CA VAL A 196 15.98 8.23 -28.13
C VAL A 196 16.52 8.96 -26.90
N GLY A 197 17.77 9.41 -26.89
CA GLY A 197 18.41 9.99 -25.70
C GLY A 197 17.65 11.17 -25.08
N GLU A 198 17.13 12.09 -25.90
CA GLU A 198 16.29 13.20 -25.43
C GLU A 198 14.99 12.70 -24.78
N ALA A 199 14.33 11.73 -25.41
CA ALA A 199 13.09 11.16 -24.91
C ALA A 199 13.28 10.41 -23.59
N GLU A 200 14.40 9.70 -23.43
CA GLU A 200 14.76 8.99 -22.20
C GLU A 200 15.03 9.95 -21.05
N GLN A 201 15.75 11.04 -21.31
CA GLN A 201 15.99 12.08 -20.30
C GLN A 201 14.68 12.76 -19.86
N ALA A 202 13.77 13.01 -20.81
CA ALA A 202 12.44 13.52 -20.51
C ALA A 202 11.63 12.52 -19.67
N MET A 203 11.70 11.22 -19.99
CA MET A 203 11.03 10.16 -19.20
C MET A 203 11.54 10.09 -17.76
N VAL A 204 12.86 10.11 -17.54
CA VAL A 204 13.44 10.10 -16.17
C VAL A 204 12.88 11.26 -15.34
N THR A 205 12.82 12.45 -15.94
CA THR A 205 12.30 13.65 -15.27
C THR A 205 10.80 13.52 -14.97
N ALA A 206 10.04 12.97 -15.93
CA ALA A 206 8.61 12.77 -15.81
C ALA A 206 8.24 11.72 -14.74
N GLU A 207 8.97 10.61 -14.69
CA GLU A 207 8.80 9.54 -13.70
C GLU A 207 9.14 10.02 -12.29
N ALA A 208 10.23 10.77 -12.13
CA ALA A 208 10.58 11.38 -10.84
C ALA A 208 9.49 12.35 -10.35
N ALA A 209 8.93 13.17 -11.25
CA ALA A 209 7.82 14.05 -10.92
C ALA A 209 6.55 13.28 -10.55
N PHE A 210 6.28 12.15 -11.21
CA PHE A 210 5.12 11.30 -10.92
C PHE A 210 5.23 10.63 -9.55
N HIS A 211 6.37 10.02 -9.22
CA HIS A 211 6.58 9.43 -7.90
C HIS A 211 6.50 10.47 -6.78
N ALA A 212 6.95 11.70 -7.03
CA ALA A 212 6.74 12.80 -6.10
C ALA A 212 5.26 13.15 -5.93
N ALA A 213 4.46 13.10 -7.01
CA ALA A 213 3.01 13.31 -6.95
C ALA A 213 2.29 12.22 -6.14
N GLU A 214 2.68 10.95 -6.30
CA GLU A 214 2.14 9.82 -5.54
C GLU A 214 2.37 9.98 -4.03
N ALA A 215 3.56 10.42 -3.62
CA ALA A 215 3.82 10.73 -2.22
C ALA A 215 2.99 11.93 -1.76
N LYS A 216 3.03 13.04 -2.51
CA LYS A 216 2.35 14.30 -2.17
C LYS A 216 0.84 14.21 -2.04
N TRP A 217 0.21 13.25 -2.71
CA TRP A 217 -1.21 12.94 -2.52
C TRP A 217 -1.58 12.84 -1.04
N HIS A 218 -0.70 12.27 -0.22
CA HIS A 218 -0.92 12.04 1.21
C HIS A 218 -0.81 13.30 2.07
N SER A 219 -0.38 14.44 1.51
CA SER A 219 -0.43 15.74 2.18
C SER A 219 -1.84 16.37 2.19
N PHE A 220 -2.70 15.95 1.24
CA PHE A 220 -4.01 16.55 0.95
C PHE A 220 -3.95 18.04 0.60
N ARG A 221 -2.83 18.50 0.05
CA ARG A 221 -2.63 19.88 -0.45
C ARG A 221 -2.77 19.87 -1.97
N PHE A 222 -4.00 20.00 -2.46
CA PHE A 222 -4.32 19.79 -3.88
C PHE A 222 -3.49 20.66 -4.83
N ASP A 223 -3.25 21.93 -4.51
CA ASP A 223 -2.43 22.80 -5.35
C ASP A 223 -1.00 22.26 -5.57
N GLU A 224 -0.37 21.74 -4.51
CA GLU A 224 0.98 21.16 -4.61
C GLU A 224 0.99 19.84 -5.37
N ILE A 225 -0.04 19.03 -5.18
CA ILE A 225 -0.23 17.77 -5.88
C ILE A 225 -0.38 18.04 -7.37
N LEU A 226 -1.31 18.91 -7.75
CA LEU A 226 -1.60 19.25 -9.14
C LEU A 226 -0.37 19.83 -9.86
N ALA A 227 0.41 20.69 -9.19
CA ALA A 227 1.66 21.20 -9.75
C ALA A 227 2.68 20.09 -10.07
N THR A 228 2.71 19.01 -9.27
CA THR A 228 3.61 17.86 -9.53
C THR A 228 3.08 16.93 -10.62
N VAL A 229 1.76 16.71 -10.65
CA VAL A 229 1.07 15.96 -11.70
C VAL A 229 1.25 16.63 -13.05
N GLU A 230 1.13 17.95 -13.12
CA GLU A 230 1.33 18.72 -14.35
C GLU A 230 2.75 18.56 -14.88
N ARG A 231 3.77 18.61 -14.01
CA ARG A 231 5.17 18.39 -14.42
C ARG A 231 5.39 16.97 -14.95
N ALA A 232 4.82 15.96 -14.29
CA ALA A 232 4.89 14.57 -14.74
C ALA A 232 4.24 14.40 -16.13
N TYR A 233 3.03 14.92 -16.29
CA TYR A 233 2.29 14.88 -17.55
C TYR A 233 3.00 15.64 -18.68
N ALA A 234 3.52 16.84 -18.41
CA ALA A 234 4.25 17.63 -19.39
C ALA A 234 5.55 16.92 -19.83
N GLY A 235 6.30 16.35 -18.89
CA GLY A 235 7.51 15.57 -19.18
C GLY A 235 7.22 14.34 -20.03
N ALA A 236 6.16 13.59 -19.69
CA ALA A 236 5.75 12.43 -20.48
C ALA A 236 5.41 12.81 -21.92
N LYS A 237 4.61 13.88 -22.11
CA LYS A 237 4.31 14.40 -23.45
C LYS A 237 5.55 14.88 -24.20
N ALA A 238 6.52 15.48 -23.52
CA ALA A 238 7.77 15.89 -24.14
C ALA A 238 8.56 14.68 -24.64
N ALA A 239 8.65 13.60 -23.84
CA ALA A 239 9.28 12.36 -24.26
C ALA A 239 8.60 11.76 -25.50
N LYS A 240 7.27 11.70 -25.51
CA LYS A 240 6.51 11.20 -26.66
C LYS A 240 6.75 12.03 -27.93
N ARG A 241 6.80 13.36 -27.81
CA ARG A 241 7.10 14.26 -28.94
C ARG A 241 8.51 14.03 -29.50
N ALA A 242 9.51 13.91 -28.62
CA ALA A 242 10.88 13.63 -29.04
C ALA A 242 10.98 12.30 -29.81
N VAL A 243 10.23 11.27 -29.39
CA VAL A 243 10.09 10.01 -30.14
C VAL A 243 9.47 10.24 -31.52
N ASP A 244 8.34 10.95 -31.59
CA ASP A 244 7.65 11.18 -32.86
C ASP A 244 8.54 11.92 -33.86
N ASP A 245 9.28 12.93 -33.40
CA ASP A 245 10.22 13.67 -34.23
C ASP A 245 11.39 12.79 -34.71
N ALA A 246 11.91 11.90 -33.86
CA ALA A 246 12.96 10.95 -34.23
C ALA A 246 12.49 9.92 -35.28
N VAL A 247 11.25 9.44 -35.16
CA VAL A 247 10.64 8.54 -36.14
C VAL A 247 10.43 9.24 -37.47
N ILE A 248 9.92 10.49 -37.46
CA ILE A 248 9.70 11.28 -38.67
C ILE A 248 11.03 11.54 -39.39
N ARG A 249 12.07 12.02 -38.68
CA ARG A 249 13.41 12.24 -39.26
C ARG A 249 13.97 10.97 -39.89
N GLY A 250 13.92 9.84 -39.17
CA GLY A 250 14.41 8.56 -39.67
C GLY A 250 13.64 8.02 -40.88
N ALA A 251 12.39 8.45 -41.10
CA ALA A 251 11.61 8.10 -42.30
C ALA A 251 11.87 9.02 -43.50
N LEU A 252 12.45 10.20 -43.26
CA LEU A 252 12.86 11.15 -44.31
C LEU A 252 14.29 10.85 -44.78
N GLU A 253 15.20 10.46 -43.88
CA GLU A 253 16.61 10.15 -44.18
C GLU A 253 16.81 8.76 -44.83
N GLY A 254 15.84 7.86 -44.68
CA GLY A 254 15.86 6.52 -45.29
C GLY A 254 15.25 6.44 -46.70
N ARG A 255 14.95 7.57 -47.33
CA ARG A 255 14.52 7.68 -48.74
C ARG A 255 15.68 8.23 -49.57
#